data_AF-A0A1H2FUN0-F1
#
_entry.id   AF-A0A1H2FUN0-F1
#
_cell.length_a   1.000
_cell.length_b   1.000
_cell.length_c   1.000
_cell.angle_alpha   90.00
_cell.angle_beta   90.00
_cell.angle_gamma   90.00
#
_symmetry.space_group_name_H-M   'P 1'
#
loop_
_entity.id
_entity.type
_entity.pdbx_description
1 polymer ?
#
loop_
_entity_poly.entity_id
_entity_poly.type
_entity_poly.pdbx_seq_one_letter_code
_entity_poly.pdbx_strand_id
1 'polypeptide(L)'
;MSNFAQIASTINAEVYASFKLAVEIGKWPDGRKLSAEQKELCLQAMIAYELKHLPADQHTGYMGPQACESQSMEVPNILFSSKADTLH
;
A
#
# COMPACT_ATOMS: atom_id res chain seq x y z
N MET A 1 -9.65 8.63 20.12
CA MET A 1 -9.72 8.65 18.65
C MET A 1 -8.70 9.65 18.16
N SER A 2 -7.61 9.16 17.58
CA SER A 2 -6.38 9.92 17.38
C SER A 2 -6.56 10.97 16.28
N ASN A 3 -6.29 12.23 16.62
CA ASN A 3 -6.28 13.43 15.75
C ASN A 3 -5.69 13.18 14.35
N PHE A 4 -4.73 12.27 14.25
CA PHE A 4 -4.10 11.86 13.02
C PHE A 4 -5.07 11.31 11.96
N ALA A 5 -6.04 10.48 12.33
CA ALA A 5 -7.00 9.90 11.38
C ALA A 5 -7.90 10.97 10.73
N GLN A 6 -8.22 12.04 11.47
CA GLN A 6 -8.99 13.17 10.94
C GLN A 6 -8.15 14.04 9.98
N ILE A 7 -6.86 14.21 10.28
CA ILE A 7 -5.93 14.91 9.38
C ILE A 7 -5.72 14.07 8.11
N ALA A 8 -5.59 12.74 8.27
CA ALA A 8 -5.50 11.78 7.17
C ALA A 8 -6.78 11.68 6.31
N SER A 9 -7.94 12.13 6.78
CA SER A 9 -9.13 12.27 5.94
C SER A 9 -9.16 13.56 5.11
N THR A 10 -8.34 14.56 5.47
CA THR A 10 -8.31 15.90 4.84
C THR A 10 -6.96 16.19 4.19
N ILE A 11 -6.36 15.17 3.56
CA ILE A 11 -5.03 15.29 2.96
C ILE A 11 -5.10 16.20 1.73
N ASN A 12 -4.34 17.28 1.77
CA ASN A 12 -4.03 18.10 0.60
C ASN A 12 -2.60 17.76 0.10
N ALA A 13 -2.20 18.33 -1.04
CA ALA A 13 -0.89 18.05 -1.62
C ALA A 13 0.29 18.39 -0.68
N GLU A 14 0.14 19.40 0.17
CA GLU A 14 1.15 19.83 1.15
C GLU A 14 1.33 18.81 2.29
N VAL A 15 0.22 18.30 2.83
CA VAL A 15 0.22 17.26 3.87
C VAL A 15 0.79 15.95 3.30
N TYR A 16 0.45 15.60 2.06
CA TYR A 16 1.03 14.45 1.38
C TYR A 16 2.56 14.56 1.26
N ALA A 17 3.07 15.71 0.82
CA ALA A 17 4.52 15.95 0.73
C ALA A 17 5.21 15.87 2.09
N SER A 18 4.57 16.40 3.14
CA SER A 18 5.07 16.34 4.52
C SER A 18 5.12 14.92 5.05
N PHE A 19 4.09 14.10 4.78
CA PHE A 19 4.06 12.70 5.16
C PHE A 19 5.12 11.88 4.42
N LYS A 20 5.28 12.12 3.12
CA LYS A 20 6.33 11.46 2.32
C LYS A 20 7.72 11.72 2.91
N LEU A 21 8.04 13.00 3.16
CA LEU A 21 9.31 13.37 3.79
C LEU A 21 9.47 12.71 5.17
N ALA A 22 8.44 12.74 6.01
CA ALA A 22 8.51 12.18 7.35
C ALA A 22 8.74 10.66 7.35
N VAL A 23 8.13 9.94 6.41
CA VAL A 23 8.28 8.50 6.23
C VAL A 23 9.68 8.15 5.69
N GLU A 24 10.22 8.95 4.76
CA GLU A 24 11.57 8.78 4.21
C GLU A 24 12.67 8.98 5.28
N ILE A 25 12.55 10.03 6.10
CA ILE A 25 13.56 10.34 7.13
C ILE A 25 13.30 9.67 8.48
N GLY A 26 12.10 9.10 8.69
CA GLY A 26 11.66 8.51 9.96
C GLY A 26 11.46 9.52 11.09
N LYS A 27 11.28 10.80 10.76
CA LYS A 27 11.11 11.92 11.71
C LYS A 27 10.13 12.94 11.15
N TRP A 28 9.39 13.60 12.03
CA TRP A 28 8.60 14.79 11.69
C TRP A 28 9.52 15.97 11.31
N PRO A 29 9.02 16.97 10.56
CA PRO A 29 9.76 18.20 10.30
C PRO A 29 10.13 18.96 11.58
N ASP A 30 9.35 18.76 12.65
CA ASP A 30 9.63 19.21 14.02
C ASP A 30 10.81 18.47 14.71
N GLY A 31 11.43 17.50 14.05
CA GLY A 31 12.55 16.71 14.57
C GLY A 31 12.16 15.55 15.48
N ARG A 32 10.87 15.40 15.83
CA ARG A 32 10.34 14.27 16.61
C ARG A 32 10.45 12.96 15.81
N LYS A 33 10.82 11.86 16.47
CA LYS A 33 10.82 10.52 15.82
C LYS A 33 9.39 10.13 15.43
N LEU A 34 9.26 9.53 14.25
CA LEU A 34 8.02 8.94 13.78
C LEU A 34 7.86 7.55 14.41
N SER A 35 6.77 7.29 15.14
CA SER A 35 6.51 5.95 15.68
C SER A 35 6.10 4.99 14.55
N ALA A 36 6.21 3.68 14.79
CA ALA A 36 5.76 2.67 13.82
C ALA A 36 4.27 2.82 13.49
N GLU A 37 3.42 2.93 14.51
CA GLU A 37 1.97 3.16 14.35
C GLU A 37 1.68 4.44 13.54
N GLN A 38 2.42 5.53 13.82
CA GLN A 38 2.26 6.79 13.08
C GLN A 38 2.70 6.63 11.63
N LYS A 39 3.79 5.89 11.38
CA LYS A 39 4.29 5.60 10.03
C LYS A 39 3.27 4.79 9.23
N GLU A 40 2.66 3.78 9.83
CA GLU A 40 1.62 2.97 9.21
C GLU A 40 0.40 3.82 8.84
N LEU A 41 -0.06 4.67 9.75
CA LEU A 41 -1.17 5.59 9.48
C LEU A 41 -0.82 6.61 8.38
N CYS A 42 0.39 7.17 8.39
CA CYS A 42 0.85 8.08 7.33
C CYS A 42 0.83 7.40 5.96
N LEU A 43 1.30 6.15 5.90
CA LEU A 43 1.35 5.38 4.67
C LEU A 43 -0.05 5.07 4.14
N GLN A 44 -0.97 4.61 5.00
CA GLN A 44 -2.37 4.39 4.61
C GLN A 44 -3.02 5.66 4.07
N ALA A 45 -2.76 6.79 4.72
CA ALA A 45 -3.24 8.11 4.32
C ALA A 45 -2.72 8.50 2.92
N MET A 46 -1.40 8.36 2.69
CA MET A 46 -0.77 8.63 1.41
C MET A 46 -1.35 7.78 0.28
N ILE A 47 -1.51 6.47 0.50
CA ILE A 47 -2.10 5.55 -0.49
C ILE A 47 -3.53 5.97 -0.84
N ALA A 48 -4.35 6.31 0.17
CA ALA A 48 -5.72 6.76 -0.07
C ALA A 48 -5.81 8.07 -0.86
N TYR A 49 -4.84 8.96 -0.70
CA TYR A 49 -4.71 10.18 -1.50
C TYR A 49 -4.29 9.87 -2.94
N GLU A 50 -3.26 9.04 -3.12
CA GLU A 50 -2.71 8.64 -4.43
C GLU A 50 -3.76 7.97 -5.31
N LEU A 51 -4.54 7.04 -4.77
CA LEU A 51 -5.62 6.36 -5.49
C LEU A 51 -6.67 7.33 -6.07
N LYS A 52 -6.83 8.51 -5.49
CA LYS A 52 -7.82 9.51 -5.92
C LYS A 52 -7.25 10.60 -6.82
N HIS A 53 -5.97 10.93 -6.68
CA HIS A 53 -5.38 12.13 -7.30
C HIS A 53 -4.28 11.83 -8.31
N LEU A 54 -3.65 10.65 -8.26
CA LEU A 54 -2.47 10.32 -9.05
C LEU A 54 -2.71 9.05 -9.89
N PRO A 55 -2.14 8.97 -11.10
CA PRO A 55 -2.13 7.74 -11.87
C PRO A 55 -1.20 6.71 -11.22
N ALA A 56 -1.42 5.43 -11.49
CA ALA A 56 -0.72 4.33 -10.82
C ALA A 56 0.81 4.38 -10.98
N ASP A 57 1.32 4.93 -12.09
CA ASP A 57 2.75 5.12 -12.34
C ASP A 57 3.43 6.12 -11.39
N GLN A 58 2.64 6.97 -10.72
CA GLN A 58 3.10 7.97 -9.75
C GLN A 58 2.82 7.57 -8.31
N HIS A 59 2.23 6.39 -8.07
CA HIS A 59 1.97 5.90 -6.73
C HIS A 59 3.27 5.54 -6.02
N THR A 60 3.30 5.77 -4.70
CA THR A 60 4.44 5.39 -3.88
C THR A 60 4.57 3.86 -3.90
N GLY A 61 5.77 3.36 -4.21
CA GLY A 61 6.02 1.92 -4.32
C GLY A 61 5.68 1.32 -5.69
N TYR A 62 5.36 2.13 -6.70
CA TYR A 62 5.23 1.66 -8.07
C TYR A 62 6.57 1.05 -8.57
N MET A 63 6.53 -0.22 -8.95
CA MET A 63 7.70 -0.99 -9.44
C MET A 63 7.68 -1.20 -10.96
N GLY A 64 6.89 -0.43 -11.71
CA GLY A 64 6.77 -0.63 -13.16
C GLY A 64 6.02 -1.91 -13.53
N PRO A 65 6.03 -2.29 -14.82
CA PRO A 65 5.50 -3.57 -15.30
C PRO A 65 6.39 -4.77 -14.91
N GLN A 66 7.31 -4.61 -13.95
CA GLN A 66 8.16 -5.70 -13.49
C GLN A 66 7.32 -6.66 -12.65
N ALA A 67 6.76 -7.66 -13.32
CA ALA A 67 6.27 -8.85 -12.65
C ALA A 67 7.46 -9.51 -11.94
N CYS A 68 7.27 -9.89 -10.68
CA CYS A 68 8.24 -10.71 -9.97
C CYS A 68 8.45 -11.99 -10.80
N GLU A 69 9.69 -12.34 -11.14
CA GLU A 69 10.02 -13.52 -11.98
C GLU A 69 9.42 -14.83 -11.44
N SER A 70 9.05 -14.89 -10.17
CA SER A 70 8.38 -16.02 -9.53
C SER A 70 6.89 -16.17 -9.88
N GLN A 71 6.30 -15.31 -10.72
CA GLN A 71 4.90 -15.40 -11.17
C GLN A 71 4.61 -16.55 -12.17
N SER A 72 5.56 -17.43 -12.46
CA SER A 72 5.32 -18.66 -13.23
C SER A 72 5.15 -19.88 -12.31
N MET A 73 4.00 -19.96 -11.65
CA MET A 73 3.42 -21.27 -11.31
C MET A 73 1.90 -21.12 -11.20
N GLU A 74 1.21 -21.32 -12.32
CA GLU A 74 -0.19 -21.73 -12.25
C GLU A 74 -0.21 -23.06 -11.52
N VAL A 75 -0.61 -23.04 -10.23
CA VAL A 75 -0.84 -24.26 -9.48
C VAL A 75 -2.02 -24.96 -10.17
N PRO A 76 -1.83 -26.11 -10.83
CA PRO A 76 -2.93 -26.80 -11.47
C PRO A 76 -3.96 -27.12 -10.41
N ASN A 77 -5.22 -26.77 -10.67
CA ASN A 77 -6.32 -26.97 -9.75
C ASN A 77 -6.72 -28.46 -9.68
N ILE A 78 -5.81 -29.31 -9.20
CA ILE A 78 -5.95 -30.76 -9.09
C ILE A 78 -7.07 -31.19 -8.15
N LEU A 79 -7.56 -30.27 -7.31
CA LEU A 79 -8.61 -30.53 -6.32
C LEU A 79 -10.03 -30.49 -6.90
N PHE A 80 -10.22 -29.96 -8.12
CA PHE A 80 -11.55 -29.81 -8.73
C PHE A 80 -11.70 -30.57 -10.06
N SER A 81 -10.83 -31.55 -10.33
CA SER A 81 -11.02 -32.45 -11.47
C SER A 81 -12.19 -33.41 -11.18
N SER A 82 -13.40 -32.98 -11.53
CA SER A 82 -14.65 -33.74 -11.41
C SER A 82 -14.75 -34.91 -12.39
N LYS A 83 -13.78 -35.82 -12.42
CA LYS A 83 -13.91 -37.13 -13.09
C LYS A 83 -13.12 -38.21 -12.37
N ALA A 84 -13.68 -38.69 -11.26
CA ALA A 84 -13.48 -40.08 -10.86
C ALA A 84 -14.86 -40.74 -10.93
N ASP A 85 -15.15 -41.28 -12.11
CA ASP A 85 -16.21 -42.27 -12.35
C ASP A 85 -16.13 -43.35 -11.27
N THR A 86 -17.12 -43.38 -10.37
CA THR A 86 -17.35 -44.52 -9.49
C THR A 86 -17.92 -45.65 -10.35
N LEU A 87 -17.06 -46.54 -10.82
CA LEU A 87 -17.46 -47.79 -11.47
C LEU A 87 -18.15 -48.70 -10.45
N HIS A 88 -19.36 -49.11 -10.81
CA HIS A 88 -20.22 -50.11 -10.17
C HIS A 88 -19.66 -51.52 -10.34
#